data_AF-A0A1M7PA79-F1
#
_entry.id   AF-A0A1M7PA79-F1
#
_cell.length_a   1.000
_cell.length_b   1.000
_cell.length_c   1.000
_cell.angle_alpha   90.00
_cell.angle_beta   90.00
_cell.angle_gamma   90.00
#
_symmetry.space_group_name_H-M   'P 1'
#
loop_
_entity.id
_entity.type
_entity.pdbx_description
1 polymer ?
#
loop_
_entity_poly.entity_id
_entity_poly.type
_entity_poly.pdbx_seq_one_letter_code
_entity_poly.pdbx_strand_id
1 'polypeptide(L)'
;MDLDYFEVLEYLKVNDGLNKMVSIEPLIDKAVPNAPSFDEWMHTAMKQVNKVLFKLEEDKCIKVADRASPNGSTYSWSIVKAISAELTQEGNSTINKHIQDKTNQKLNQALLDSHSSTMTTNESVREVNKSVIDTNNSMLTISTEQSAANKIIATNSTTQTTILNNQKWILWASVAVAFCSAFISYLNYRKDVPNSQLIQELKVTNKRIDSLSHKLSKTKIDSSAVLRIKKTETKADTKK
;
A
#
# COMPACT_ATOMS: atom_id res chain seq x y z
N MET A 1 -3.20 60.20 -22.75
CA MET A 1 -3.87 59.48 -21.64
C MET A 1 -4.63 60.56 -20.89
N ASP A 2 -5.90 60.37 -20.56
CA ASP A 2 -6.59 61.38 -19.75
C ASP A 2 -6.19 61.15 -18.28
N LEU A 3 -5.88 62.24 -17.59
CA LEU A 3 -5.52 62.21 -16.17
C LEU A 3 -6.75 61.77 -15.35
N ASP A 4 -6.60 60.74 -14.51
CA ASP A 4 -7.72 60.20 -13.74
C ASP A 4 -8.03 61.07 -12.51
N TYR A 5 -9.32 61.26 -12.25
CA TYR A 5 -9.82 62.08 -11.14
C TYR A 5 -9.32 61.58 -9.77
N PHE A 6 -9.32 60.27 -9.54
CA PHE A 6 -8.88 59.67 -8.29
C PHE A 6 -7.36 59.57 -8.21
N GLU A 7 -6.65 59.48 -9.34
CA GLU A 7 -5.17 59.54 -9.33
C GLU A 7 -4.66 60.89 -8.83
N VAL A 8 -5.31 62.00 -9.23
CA VAL A 8 -4.98 63.34 -8.71
C VAL A 8 -5.31 63.45 -7.22
N LEU A 9 -6.46 62.93 -6.76
CA LEU A 9 -6.82 62.91 -5.35
C LEU A 9 -5.88 62.03 -4.50
N GLU A 10 -5.48 60.86 -4.99
CA GLU A 10 -4.52 59.96 -4.32
C GLU A 10 -3.16 60.67 -4.20
N TYR A 11 -2.70 61.32 -5.27
CA TYR A 11 -1.46 62.10 -5.25
C TYR A 11 -1.51 63.26 -4.24
N LEU A 12 -2.59 64.05 -4.24
CA LEU A 12 -2.77 65.12 -3.26
C LEU A 12 -2.82 64.55 -1.83
N LYS A 13 -3.55 63.45 -1.58
CA LYS A 13 -3.68 62.82 -0.27
C LYS A 13 -2.35 62.32 0.31
N VAL A 14 -1.47 61.76 -0.53
CA VAL A 14 -0.13 61.31 -0.12
C VAL A 14 0.77 62.48 0.27
N ASN A 15 0.60 63.64 -0.38
CA ASN A 15 1.45 64.81 -0.20
C ASN A 15 0.88 65.88 0.77
N ASP A 16 -0.41 65.80 1.11
CA ASP A 16 -1.12 66.68 2.07
C ASP A 16 -0.45 66.70 3.46
N GLY A 17 0.22 65.60 3.84
CA GLY A 17 0.97 65.49 5.10
C GLY A 17 2.34 66.19 5.13
N LEU A 18 2.86 66.63 3.98
CA LEU A 18 4.21 67.20 3.84
C LEU A 18 4.22 68.72 3.61
N ASN A 19 3.17 69.29 3.04
CA ASN A 19 2.95 70.74 2.89
C ASN A 19 1.47 70.99 2.57
N LYS A 20 0.88 72.05 3.13
CA LYS A 20 -0.51 72.48 2.83
C LYS A 20 -0.75 72.84 1.36
N MET A 21 0.31 72.92 0.57
CA MET A 21 0.30 73.22 -0.86
C MET A 21 1.18 72.21 -1.58
N VAL A 22 0.55 71.37 -2.40
CA VAL A 22 1.24 70.31 -3.16
C VAL A 22 1.51 70.81 -4.58
N SER A 23 2.77 70.69 -5.03
CA SER A 23 3.12 70.95 -6.43
C SER A 23 2.50 69.89 -7.35
N ILE A 24 1.85 70.34 -8.42
CA ILE A 24 1.25 69.48 -9.44
C ILE A 24 2.23 69.03 -10.54
N GLU A 25 3.50 69.43 -10.47
CA GLU A 25 4.55 69.11 -11.46
C GLU A 25 4.62 67.61 -11.82
N PRO A 26 4.58 66.66 -10.86
CA PRO A 26 4.59 65.23 -11.20
C PRO A 26 3.33 64.71 -11.91
N LEU A 27 2.21 65.43 -11.84
CA LEU A 27 0.99 65.10 -12.58
C LEU A 27 1.09 65.52 -14.05
N ILE A 28 1.89 66.55 -14.35
CA ILE A 28 2.11 67.07 -15.71
C ILE A 28 2.95 66.07 -16.53
N ASP A 29 3.99 65.49 -15.92
CA ASP A 29 4.81 64.44 -16.54
C ASP A 29 4.00 63.19 -16.90
N LYS A 30 2.99 62.84 -16.09
CA LYS A 30 2.10 61.69 -16.35
C LYS A 30 1.04 61.94 -17.42
N ALA A 31 0.57 63.19 -17.55
CA ALA A 31 -0.51 63.56 -18.46
C ALA A 31 -0.14 63.28 -19.93
N VAL A 32 1.10 63.58 -20.31
CA VAL A 32 1.55 63.57 -21.71
C VAL A 32 2.96 62.98 -21.83
N PRO A 33 3.13 61.65 -21.81
CA PRO A 33 4.46 61.03 -21.82
C PRO A 33 5.23 61.17 -23.16
N ASN A 34 4.55 61.51 -24.27
CA ASN A 34 5.11 61.42 -25.63
C ASN A 34 4.82 62.65 -26.51
N ALA A 35 4.89 63.87 -25.99
CA ALA A 35 4.66 65.06 -26.83
C ALA A 35 5.89 65.42 -27.69
N PRO A 36 5.68 65.89 -28.93
CA PRO A 36 6.75 66.15 -29.89
C PRO A 36 7.54 67.45 -29.63
N SER A 37 7.02 68.34 -28.78
CA SER A 37 7.70 69.56 -28.35
C SER A 37 7.32 69.93 -26.92
N PHE A 38 8.18 70.69 -26.24
CA PHE A 38 7.95 71.17 -24.87
C PHE A 38 6.69 72.05 -24.77
N ASP A 39 6.42 72.91 -25.76
CA ASP A 39 5.26 73.80 -25.75
C ASP A 39 3.95 73.04 -25.91
N GLU A 40 3.92 72.05 -26.80
CA GLU A 40 2.75 71.19 -27.01
C GLU A 40 2.50 70.25 -25.82
N TRP A 41 3.59 69.73 -25.23
CA TRP A 41 3.56 68.98 -23.99
C TRP A 41 2.92 69.80 -22.86
N MET A 42 3.48 71.00 -22.61
CA MET A 42 3.08 71.88 -21.53
C MET A 42 1.62 72.32 -21.69
N HIS A 43 1.23 72.76 -22.88
CA HIS A 43 -0.14 73.20 -23.14
C HIS A 43 -1.14 72.04 -22.95
N THR A 44 -0.82 70.84 -23.43
CA THR A 44 -1.71 69.68 -23.33
C THR A 44 -1.83 69.18 -21.90
N ALA A 45 -0.71 69.05 -21.19
CA ALA A 45 -0.68 68.62 -19.81
C ALA A 45 -1.40 69.64 -18.90
N MET A 46 -1.15 70.94 -19.06
CA MET A 46 -1.85 71.99 -18.31
C MET A 46 -3.34 72.01 -18.59
N LYS A 47 -3.76 71.80 -19.85
CA LYS A 47 -5.19 71.69 -20.20
C LYS A 47 -5.86 70.51 -19.50
N GLN A 48 -5.21 69.36 -19.44
CA GLN A 48 -5.75 68.17 -18.74
C GLN A 48 -5.75 68.34 -17.22
N VAL A 49 -4.65 68.82 -16.63
CA VAL A 49 -4.55 69.06 -15.19
C VAL A 49 -5.58 70.10 -14.77
N ASN A 50 -5.68 71.24 -15.47
CA ASN A 50 -6.71 72.24 -15.19
C ASN A 50 -8.11 71.65 -15.28
N LYS A 51 -8.43 70.88 -16.34
CA LYS A 51 -9.74 70.23 -16.46
C LYS A 51 -10.09 69.37 -15.24
N VAL A 52 -9.15 68.60 -14.72
CA VAL A 52 -9.37 67.76 -13.52
C VAL A 52 -9.45 68.61 -12.24
N LEU A 53 -8.59 69.61 -12.07
CA LEU A 53 -8.64 70.52 -10.93
C LEU A 53 -9.95 71.33 -10.88
N PHE A 54 -10.43 71.83 -12.02
CA PHE A 54 -11.71 72.52 -12.14
C PHE A 54 -12.86 71.63 -11.66
N LYS A 55 -12.87 70.37 -12.10
CA LYS A 55 -13.89 69.39 -11.69
C LYS A 55 -13.79 69.08 -10.19
N LEU A 56 -12.58 68.85 -9.68
CA LEU A 56 -12.35 68.61 -8.25
C LEU A 56 -12.78 69.78 -7.37
N GLU A 57 -12.62 71.01 -7.85
CA GLU A 57 -13.07 72.20 -7.14
C GLU A 57 -14.60 72.40 -7.23
N GLU A 58 -15.21 72.10 -8.39
CA GLU A 58 -16.67 72.06 -8.57
C GLU A 58 -17.31 71.03 -7.61
N ASP A 59 -16.69 69.86 -7.49
CA ASP A 59 -17.06 68.79 -6.56
C ASP A 59 -16.64 69.08 -5.11
N LYS A 60 -16.10 70.29 -4.83
CA LYS A 60 -15.63 70.77 -3.52
C LYS A 60 -14.58 69.89 -2.87
N CYS A 61 -13.90 69.04 -3.63
CA CYS A 61 -12.89 68.11 -3.14
C CYS A 61 -11.54 68.79 -2.89
N ILE A 62 -11.26 69.89 -3.58
CA ILE A 62 -10.05 70.70 -3.39
C ILE A 62 -10.40 72.19 -3.30
N LYS A 63 -9.46 72.98 -2.77
CA LYS A 63 -9.41 74.44 -2.92
C LYS A 63 -8.12 74.82 -3.62
N VAL A 64 -8.21 75.49 -4.76
CA VAL A 64 -7.04 75.99 -5.50
C VAL A 64 -6.75 77.41 -5.03
N ALA A 65 -5.53 77.67 -4.52
CA ALA A 65 -5.19 78.97 -3.96
C ALA A 65 -4.78 79.99 -5.02
N ASP A 66 -4.06 79.57 -6.06
CA ASP A 66 -3.64 80.40 -7.19
C ASP A 66 -3.87 79.66 -8.51
N ARG A 67 -4.64 80.26 -9.42
CA ARG A 67 -4.86 79.74 -10.78
C ARG A 67 -4.04 80.52 -11.79
N ALA A 68 -3.31 79.78 -12.62
CA ALA A 68 -2.79 80.31 -13.87
C ALA A 68 -3.97 80.76 -14.76
N SER A 69 -3.94 81.98 -15.29
CA SER A 69 -4.98 82.45 -16.23
C SER A 69 -4.96 81.59 -17.49
N PRO A 70 -6.07 80.92 -17.86
CA PRO A 70 -6.13 80.04 -19.03
C PRO A 70 -6.02 80.80 -20.37
N ASN A 71 -6.16 82.13 -20.36
CA ASN A 71 -6.16 82.99 -21.55
C ASN A 71 -4.84 83.78 -21.73
N GLY A 72 -3.83 83.54 -20.89
CA GLY A 72 -2.50 84.13 -21.08
C GLY A 72 -1.70 83.33 -22.11
N SER A 73 -1.23 83.97 -23.18
CA SER A 73 -0.49 83.34 -24.30
C SER A 73 0.90 82.80 -23.94
N THR A 74 1.24 82.66 -22.65
CA THR A 74 2.56 82.22 -22.21
C THR A 74 2.44 81.42 -20.91
N TYR A 75 2.44 80.09 -21.03
CA TYR A 75 2.68 79.20 -19.90
C TYR A 75 4.19 79.22 -19.60
N SER A 76 4.61 79.92 -18.55
CA SER A 76 6.00 79.81 -18.07
C SER A 76 6.10 78.73 -16.99
N TRP A 77 7.26 78.09 -16.88
CA TRP A 77 7.59 77.14 -15.80
C TRP A 77 7.35 77.72 -14.39
N SER A 78 7.49 79.04 -14.24
CA SER A 78 7.20 79.76 -13.00
C SER A 78 5.71 79.76 -12.63
N ILE A 79 4.80 79.72 -13.61
CA ILE A 79 3.35 79.63 -13.39
C ILE A 79 2.94 78.23 -12.97
N VAL A 80 3.58 77.20 -13.54
CA VAL A 80 3.36 75.79 -13.17
C VAL A 80 3.71 75.53 -11.70
N LYS A 81 4.81 76.13 -11.23
CA LYS A 81 5.25 76.05 -9.82
C LYS A 81 4.32 76.78 -8.84
N ALA A 82 3.42 77.63 -9.33
CA ALA A 82 2.54 78.45 -8.50
C ALA A 82 1.14 77.83 -8.29
N ILE A 83 0.75 76.81 -9.05
CA ILE A 83 -0.55 76.16 -8.85
C ILE A 83 -0.46 75.25 -7.63
N SER A 84 -1.05 75.73 -6.54
CA SER A 84 -1.21 74.98 -5.30
C SER A 84 -2.68 74.66 -5.03
N ALA A 85 -2.94 73.40 -4.70
CA ALA A 85 -4.25 72.94 -4.26
C ALA A 85 -4.17 72.35 -2.84
N GLU A 86 -5.18 72.64 -2.03
CA GLU A 86 -5.39 72.07 -0.69
C GLU A 86 -6.57 71.09 -0.74
N LEU A 87 -6.42 69.92 -0.13
CA LEU A 87 -7.46 68.90 -0.07
C LEU A 87 -8.52 69.31 0.97
N THR A 88 -9.80 69.32 0.61
CA THR A 88 -10.87 69.65 1.57
C THR A 88 -11.26 68.44 2.42
N GLN A 89 -12.11 68.66 3.42
CA GLN A 89 -12.75 67.56 4.15
C GLN A 89 -13.58 66.65 3.22
N GLU A 90 -14.27 67.23 2.23
CA GLU A 90 -15.07 66.48 1.25
C GLU A 90 -14.17 65.64 0.34
N GLY A 91 -13.04 66.21 -0.12
CA GLY A 91 -12.05 65.48 -0.90
C GLY A 91 -11.43 64.33 -0.13
N ASN A 92 -11.11 64.58 1.15
CA ASN A 92 -10.64 63.54 2.08
C ASN A 92 -11.66 62.41 2.28
N SER A 93 -12.94 62.74 2.45
CA SER A 93 -14.01 61.74 2.55
C SER A 93 -14.14 60.91 1.26
N THR A 94 -14.15 61.59 0.12
CA THR A 94 -14.27 61.00 -1.21
C THR A 94 -13.12 60.05 -1.53
N ILE A 95 -11.88 60.47 -1.29
CA ILE A 95 -10.70 59.63 -1.55
C ILE A 95 -10.61 58.44 -0.59
N ASN A 96 -10.95 58.64 0.70
CA ASN A 96 -10.96 57.55 1.66
C ASN A 96 -12.00 56.49 1.29
N LYS A 97 -13.20 56.92 0.87
CA LYS A 97 -14.23 56.01 0.37
C LYS A 97 -13.75 55.25 -0.87
N HIS A 98 -13.14 55.94 -1.83
CA HIS A 98 -12.58 55.28 -3.03
C HIS A 98 -11.50 54.25 -2.69
N ILE A 99 -10.56 54.60 -1.80
CA ILE A 99 -9.52 53.67 -1.34
C ILE A 99 -10.14 52.46 -0.65
N GLN A 100 -11.15 52.67 0.19
CA GLN A 100 -11.88 51.60 0.87
C GLN A 100 -12.60 50.69 -0.14
N ASP A 101 -13.31 51.26 -1.12
CA ASP A 101 -14.01 50.51 -2.15
C ASP A 101 -13.04 49.68 -3.00
N LYS A 102 -11.91 50.28 -3.42
CA LYS A 102 -10.82 49.61 -4.15
C LYS A 102 -10.19 48.48 -3.33
N THR A 103 -10.03 48.68 -2.02
CA THR A 103 -9.51 47.65 -1.10
C THR A 103 -10.52 46.51 -0.94
N ASN A 104 -11.81 46.82 -0.78
CA ASN A 104 -12.89 45.83 -0.69
C ASN A 104 -13.01 45.03 -1.99
N GLN A 105 -12.89 45.68 -3.15
CA GLN A 105 -12.89 44.99 -4.44
C GLN A 105 -11.71 44.02 -4.56
N LYS A 106 -10.50 44.45 -4.21
CA LYS A 106 -9.31 43.57 -4.20
C LYS A 106 -9.46 42.40 -3.23
N LEU A 107 -10.00 42.64 -2.04
CA LEU A 107 -10.25 41.59 -1.04
C LEU A 107 -11.29 40.59 -1.54
N ASN A 108 -12.41 41.06 -2.08
CA ASN A 108 -13.44 40.19 -2.64
C ASN A 108 -12.91 39.38 -3.81
N GLN A 109 -12.09 39.97 -4.69
CA GLN A 109 -11.45 39.24 -5.78
C GLN A 109 -10.51 38.15 -5.24
N ALA A 110 -9.67 38.47 -4.25
CA ALA A 110 -8.77 37.50 -3.63
C ALA A 110 -9.56 36.36 -2.93
N LEU A 111 -10.70 36.65 -2.32
CA LEU A 111 -11.59 35.64 -1.74
C LEU A 111 -12.20 34.74 -2.81
N LEU A 112 -12.66 35.32 -3.94
CA LEU A 112 -13.18 34.56 -5.07
C LEU A 112 -12.10 33.65 -5.69
N ASP A 113 -10.89 34.17 -5.87
CA ASP A 113 -9.76 33.41 -6.40
C ASP A 113 -9.37 32.26 -5.46
N SER A 114 -9.35 32.53 -4.15
CA SER A 114 -9.10 31.51 -3.12
C SER A 114 -10.18 30.43 -3.10
N HIS A 115 -11.46 30.81 -3.22
CA HIS A 115 -12.56 29.84 -3.32
C HIS A 115 -12.47 29.00 -4.60
N SER A 116 -12.14 29.62 -5.73
CA SER A 116 -11.93 28.92 -7.00
C SER A 116 -10.79 27.90 -6.91
N SER A 117 -9.66 28.29 -6.31
CA SER A 117 -8.53 27.39 -6.05
C SER A 117 -8.90 26.24 -5.11
N THR A 118 -9.69 26.53 -4.08
CA THR A 118 -10.19 25.51 -3.13
C THR A 118 -11.12 24.53 -3.83
N MET A 119 -12.04 25.02 -4.69
CA MET A 119 -12.92 24.17 -5.48
C MET A 119 -12.14 23.25 -6.43
N THR A 120 -11.12 23.80 -7.10
CA THR A 120 -10.24 23.02 -7.98
C THR A 120 -9.50 21.92 -7.21
N THR A 121 -9.02 22.24 -6.00
CA THR A 121 -8.37 21.27 -5.11
C THR A 121 -9.35 20.18 -4.66
N ASN A 122 -10.56 20.56 -4.26
CA ASN A 122 -11.60 19.61 -3.85
C ASN A 122 -12.00 18.66 -4.98
N GLU A 123 -12.08 19.16 -6.22
CA GLU A 123 -12.37 18.32 -7.39
C GLU A 123 -11.20 17.35 -7.66
N SER A 124 -9.95 17.79 -7.54
CA SER A 124 -8.79 16.90 -7.63
C SER A 124 -8.81 15.81 -6.56
N VAL A 125 -9.16 16.15 -5.32
CA VAL A 125 -9.30 15.18 -4.22
C VAL A 125 -10.42 14.18 -4.50
N ARG A 126 -11.53 14.64 -5.09
CA ARG A 126 -12.66 13.79 -5.49
C ARG A 126 -12.25 12.76 -6.54
N GLU A 127 -11.50 13.16 -7.56
CA GLU A 127 -11.00 12.25 -8.59
C GLU A 127 -9.99 11.22 -8.03
N VAL A 128 -9.10 11.64 -7.12
CA VAL A 128 -8.22 10.70 -6.40
C VAL A 128 -9.02 9.70 -5.59
N ASN A 129 -10.03 10.14 -4.84
CA ASN A 129 -10.88 9.25 -4.04
C ASN A 129 -11.63 8.24 -4.92
N LYS A 130 -12.12 8.67 -6.09
CA LYS A 130 -12.74 7.79 -7.07
C LYS A 130 -11.77 6.72 -7.56
N SER A 131 -10.54 7.10 -7.94
CA SER A 131 -9.50 6.15 -8.36
C SER A 131 -9.12 5.15 -7.27
N VAL A 132 -9.09 5.56 -6.00
CA VAL A 132 -8.82 4.68 -4.86
C VAL A 132 -9.97 3.67 -4.69
N ILE A 133 -11.22 4.10 -4.80
CA ILE A 133 -12.39 3.22 -4.75
C ILE A 133 -12.34 2.18 -5.88
N ASP A 134 -12.04 2.60 -7.11
CA ASP A 134 -11.92 1.69 -8.26
C ASP A 134 -10.80 0.66 -8.07
N THR A 135 -9.67 1.08 -7.51
CA THR A 135 -8.54 0.19 -7.17
C THR A 135 -8.94 -0.82 -6.10
N ASN A 136 -9.63 -0.38 -5.03
CA ASN A 136 -10.10 -1.25 -3.96
C ASN A 136 -11.11 -2.30 -4.47
N ASN A 137 -12.03 -1.90 -5.36
CA ASN A 137 -12.98 -2.82 -5.99
C ASN A 137 -12.27 -3.86 -6.87
N SER A 138 -11.23 -3.44 -7.60
CA SER A 138 -10.40 -4.34 -8.41
C SER A 138 -9.63 -5.33 -7.52
N MET A 139 -9.05 -4.86 -6.41
CA MET A 139 -8.35 -5.72 -5.45
C MET A 139 -9.29 -6.71 -4.77
N LEU A 140 -10.52 -6.30 -4.45
CA LEU A 140 -11.55 -7.19 -3.90
C LEU A 140 -11.87 -8.30 -4.90
N THR A 141 -12.03 -7.96 -6.18
CA THR A 141 -12.28 -8.93 -7.26
C THR A 141 -11.12 -9.93 -7.35
N ILE A 142 -9.87 -9.47 -7.41
CA ILE A 142 -8.68 -10.33 -7.43
C ILE A 142 -8.64 -11.24 -6.19
N SER A 143 -8.93 -10.71 -5.00
CA SER A 143 -8.95 -11.49 -3.76
C SER A 143 -10.02 -12.59 -3.80
N THR A 144 -11.18 -12.32 -4.38
CA THR A 144 -12.23 -13.34 -4.53
C THR A 144 -11.84 -14.42 -5.54
N GLU A 145 -11.21 -14.05 -6.65
CA GLU A 145 -10.68 -15.00 -7.65
C GLU A 145 -9.57 -15.88 -7.07
N GLN A 146 -8.63 -15.29 -6.33
CA GLN A 146 -7.57 -16.05 -5.64
C GLN A 146 -8.14 -17.02 -4.62
N SER A 147 -9.16 -16.61 -3.86
CA SER A 147 -9.85 -17.49 -2.91
C SER A 147 -10.52 -18.67 -3.63
N ALA A 148 -11.16 -18.44 -4.77
CA ALA A 148 -11.73 -19.49 -5.61
C ALA A 148 -10.66 -20.44 -6.15
N ALA A 149 -9.54 -19.91 -6.67
CA ALA A 149 -8.42 -20.71 -7.15
C ALA A 149 -7.79 -21.56 -6.04
N ASN A 150 -7.60 -20.99 -4.84
CA ASN A 150 -7.05 -21.71 -3.69
C ASN A 150 -7.95 -22.86 -3.23
N LYS A 151 -9.29 -22.69 -3.28
CA LYS A 151 -10.23 -23.77 -3.03
C LYS A 151 -10.04 -24.92 -4.02
N ILE A 152 -9.90 -24.62 -5.31
CA ILE A 152 -9.66 -25.63 -6.35
C ILE A 152 -8.36 -26.37 -6.10
N ILE A 153 -7.28 -25.66 -5.78
CA ILE A 153 -5.97 -26.26 -5.46
C ILE A 153 -6.08 -27.19 -4.24
N ALA A 154 -6.75 -26.74 -3.16
CA ALA A 154 -6.95 -27.54 -1.96
C ALA A 154 -7.76 -28.82 -2.24
N THR A 155 -8.84 -28.71 -3.01
CA THR A 155 -9.65 -29.86 -3.44
C THR A 155 -8.80 -30.84 -4.27
N ASN A 156 -8.05 -30.35 -5.26
CA ASN A 156 -7.20 -31.20 -6.09
C ASN A 156 -6.10 -31.90 -5.27
N SER A 157 -5.45 -31.19 -4.35
CA SER A 157 -4.47 -31.77 -3.43
C SER A 157 -5.08 -32.86 -2.55
N THR A 158 -6.28 -32.63 -2.01
CA THR A 158 -6.99 -33.62 -1.20
C THR A 158 -7.37 -34.86 -2.01
N THR A 159 -7.83 -34.67 -3.25
CA THR A 159 -8.11 -35.78 -4.18
C THR A 159 -6.86 -36.59 -4.49
N GLN A 160 -5.73 -35.92 -4.80
CA GLN A 160 -4.46 -36.61 -5.07
C GLN A 160 -3.96 -37.42 -3.86
N THR A 161 -4.02 -36.86 -2.66
CA THR A 161 -3.63 -37.58 -1.42
C THR A 161 -4.54 -38.78 -1.16
N THR A 162 -5.84 -38.67 -1.42
CA THR A 162 -6.79 -39.77 -1.31
C THR A 162 -6.46 -40.89 -2.30
N ILE A 163 -6.18 -40.55 -3.56
CA ILE A 163 -5.79 -41.51 -4.60
C ILE A 163 -4.49 -42.22 -4.21
N LEU A 164 -3.47 -41.48 -3.77
CA LEU A 164 -2.19 -42.05 -3.33
C LEU A 164 -2.35 -42.99 -2.13
N ASN A 165 -3.18 -42.62 -1.15
CA ASN A 165 -3.46 -43.48 0.00
C ASN A 165 -4.17 -44.76 -0.41
N ASN A 166 -5.16 -44.68 -1.31
CA ASN A 166 -5.84 -45.85 -1.84
C ASN A 166 -4.87 -46.77 -2.62
N GLN A 167 -3.98 -46.20 -3.43
CA GLN A 167 -2.94 -46.97 -4.14
C GLN A 167 -1.99 -47.67 -3.17
N LYS A 168 -1.57 -47.01 -2.08
CA LYS A 168 -0.76 -47.65 -1.02
C LYS A 168 -1.50 -48.83 -0.39
N TRP A 169 -2.78 -48.69 -0.05
CA TRP A 169 -3.57 -49.78 0.52
C TRP A 169 -3.70 -50.97 -0.44
N ILE A 170 -3.93 -50.70 -1.72
CA ILE A 170 -3.99 -51.75 -2.75
C ILE A 170 -2.64 -52.48 -2.82
N LEU A 171 -1.53 -51.76 -2.84
CA LEU A 171 -0.19 -52.34 -2.86
C LEU A 171 0.06 -53.25 -1.65
N TRP A 172 -0.26 -52.77 -0.44
CA TRP A 172 -0.13 -53.57 0.78
C TRP A 172 -1.02 -54.81 0.78
N ALA A 173 -2.24 -54.70 0.26
CA ALA A 173 -3.14 -55.84 0.09
C ALA A 173 -2.55 -56.88 -0.88
N SER A 174 -1.99 -56.44 -2.02
CA SER A 174 -1.32 -57.34 -2.97
C SER A 174 -0.11 -58.06 -2.35
N VAL A 175 0.71 -57.33 -1.58
CA VAL A 175 1.86 -57.93 -0.86
C VAL A 175 1.38 -58.96 0.17
N ALA A 176 0.31 -58.65 0.92
CA ALA A 176 -0.25 -59.58 1.89
C ALA A 176 -0.79 -60.86 1.22
N VAL A 177 -1.50 -60.73 0.09
CA VAL A 177 -2.00 -61.89 -0.68
C VAL A 177 -0.85 -62.75 -1.19
N ALA A 178 0.22 -62.15 -1.72
CA ALA A 178 1.40 -62.87 -2.18
C ALA A 178 2.08 -63.63 -1.02
N PHE A 179 2.22 -62.98 0.14
CA PHE A 179 2.80 -63.60 1.33
C PHE A 179 1.95 -64.77 1.83
N CYS A 180 0.63 -64.62 1.89
CA CYS A 180 -0.29 -65.69 2.25
C CYS A 180 -0.20 -66.89 1.27
N SER A 181 -0.13 -66.61 -0.04
CA SER A 181 0.02 -67.65 -1.07
C SER A 181 1.34 -68.42 -0.93
N ALA A 182 2.44 -67.71 -0.68
CA ALA A 182 3.75 -68.32 -0.42
C ALA A 182 3.74 -69.15 0.87
N PHE A 183 3.11 -68.65 1.93
CA PHE A 183 2.98 -69.36 3.20
C PHE A 183 2.15 -70.65 3.06
N ILE A 184 1.02 -70.61 2.35
CA ILE A 184 0.21 -71.81 2.06
C ILE A 184 1.01 -72.80 1.23
N SER A 185 1.72 -72.33 0.20
CA SER A 185 2.59 -73.18 -0.62
C SER A 185 3.69 -73.86 0.20
N TYR A 186 4.30 -73.12 1.14
CA TYR A 186 5.28 -73.66 2.07
C TYR A 186 4.70 -74.72 3.02
N LEU A 187 3.49 -74.49 3.57
CA LEU A 187 2.82 -75.48 4.40
C LEU A 187 2.48 -76.76 3.63
N ASN A 188 2.07 -76.64 2.37
CA ASN A 188 1.83 -77.80 1.51
C ASN A 188 3.12 -78.57 1.18
N TYR A 189 4.20 -77.86 0.84
CA TYR A 189 5.53 -78.47 0.68
C TYR A 189 5.97 -79.24 1.92
N ARG A 190 5.75 -78.68 3.12
CA ARG A 190 6.09 -79.35 4.38
C ARG A 190 5.23 -80.58 4.66
N LYS A 191 3.97 -80.60 4.22
CA LYS A 191 3.09 -81.79 4.33
C LYS A 191 3.52 -82.93 3.40
N ASP A 192 4.08 -82.59 2.24
CA ASP A 192 4.59 -83.57 1.27
C ASP A 192 6.01 -84.06 1.59
N VAL A 193 6.64 -83.58 2.68
CA VAL A 193 7.83 -84.24 3.25
C VAL A 193 7.39 -85.63 3.69
N PRO A 194 7.85 -86.71 3.04
CA PRO A 194 7.23 -88.01 3.22
C PRO A 194 7.59 -88.54 4.61
N ASN A 195 6.56 -88.64 5.45
CA ASN A 195 6.56 -89.35 6.73
C ASN A 195 7.20 -90.76 6.64
N SER A 196 7.38 -91.28 5.42
CA SER A 196 8.13 -92.51 5.11
C SER A 196 9.59 -92.52 5.59
N GLN A 197 10.31 -91.39 5.59
CA GLN A 197 11.71 -91.37 6.06
C GLN A 197 11.78 -91.46 7.59
N LEU A 198 10.96 -90.68 8.30
CA LEU A 198 10.84 -90.77 9.76
C LEU A 198 10.29 -92.13 10.21
N ILE A 199 9.32 -92.71 9.50
CA ILE A 199 8.79 -94.05 9.79
C ILE A 199 9.81 -95.15 9.46
N GLN A 200 10.62 -95.01 8.40
CA GLN A 200 11.69 -95.97 8.10
C GLN A 200 12.78 -95.95 9.17
N GLU A 201 13.24 -94.77 9.58
CA GLU A 201 14.21 -94.66 10.68
C GLU A 201 13.64 -95.29 11.95
N LEU A 202 12.39 -94.98 12.32
CA LEU A 202 11.74 -95.59 13.50
C LEU A 202 11.67 -97.13 13.40
N LYS A 203 11.39 -97.67 12.22
CA LYS A 203 11.32 -99.13 11.98
C LYS A 203 12.69 -99.81 12.06
N VAL A 204 13.75 -99.14 11.60
CA VAL A 204 15.14 -99.62 11.72
C VAL A 204 15.58 -99.62 13.19
N THR A 205 15.26 -98.58 13.95
CA THR A 205 15.59 -98.49 15.37
C THR A 205 14.84 -99.55 16.18
N ASN A 206 13.56 -99.81 15.88
CA ASN A 206 12.78 -100.83 16.56
C ASN A 206 13.31 -102.25 16.30
N LYS A 207 13.71 -102.55 15.05
CA LYS A 207 14.38 -103.84 14.73
C LYS A 207 15.70 -104.02 15.48
N ARG A 208 16.47 -102.95 15.69
CA ARG A 208 17.70 -103.00 16.50
C ARG A 208 17.40 -103.33 17.95
N ILE A 209 16.38 -102.71 18.53
CA ILE A 209 15.93 -102.97 19.91
C ILE A 209 15.49 -104.43 20.06
N ASP A 210 14.71 -104.97 19.12
CA ASP A 210 14.28 -106.38 19.15
C ASP A 210 15.46 -107.35 19.04
N SER A 211 16.44 -107.04 18.17
CA SER A 211 17.66 -107.85 18.05
C SER A 211 18.51 -107.84 19.32
N LEU A 212 18.57 -106.71 20.02
CA LEU A 212 19.27 -106.57 21.29
C LEU A 212 18.52 -107.32 22.40
N SER A 213 17.19 -107.22 22.43
CA SER A 213 16.34 -107.97 23.36
C SER A 213 16.51 -109.48 23.19
N HIS A 214 16.53 -109.99 21.95
CA HIS A 214 16.80 -111.40 21.65
C HIS A 214 18.23 -111.82 22.01
N LYS A 215 19.24 -110.96 21.81
CA LYS A 215 20.60 -111.26 22.27
C LYS A 215 20.66 -111.35 23.80
N LEU A 216 19.97 -110.43 24.48
CA LEU A 216 19.90 -110.41 25.94
C LEU A 216 19.21 -111.67 26.50
N SER A 217 18.13 -112.12 25.88
CA SER A 217 17.41 -113.34 26.29
C SER A 217 18.26 -114.60 26.08
N LYS A 218 19.06 -114.69 25.00
CA LYS A 218 20.03 -115.78 24.80
C LYS A 218 21.13 -115.80 25.87
N THR A 219 21.70 -114.64 26.22
CA THR A 219 22.69 -114.56 27.31
C THR A 219 22.10 -114.90 28.69
N LYS A 220 20.81 -114.70 28.90
CA LYS A 220 20.13 -115.09 30.15
C LYS A 220 19.93 -116.61 30.25
N ILE A 221 19.78 -117.29 29.11
CA ILE A 221 19.66 -118.75 29.03
C ILE A 221 21.03 -119.42 29.26
N ASP A 222 22.13 -118.85 28.75
CA ASP A 222 23.48 -119.38 29.00
C ASP A 222 23.97 -119.15 30.45
N SER A 223 23.50 -118.10 31.13
CA SER A 223 23.84 -117.86 32.55
C SER A 223 23.18 -118.88 33.50
N SER A 224 22.12 -119.58 33.05
CA SER A 224 21.46 -120.64 33.83
C SER A 224 22.18 -122.01 33.78
N ALA A 225 23.12 -122.20 32.85
CA ALA A 225 23.96 -123.40 32.77
C ALA A 225 25.17 -123.35 33.73
N VAL A 226 25.54 -122.16 34.23
CA VAL A 226 26.68 -121.95 35.15
C VAL A 226 26.28 -122.11 36.63
N LEU A 227 24.98 -122.20 36.95
CA LEU A 227 24.49 -122.31 38.33
C LEU A 227 24.22 -123.76 38.82
N ARG A 228 24.63 -124.79 38.06
CA ARG A 228 24.59 -126.20 38.48
C ARG A 228 25.95 -126.79 38.92
N ILE A 229 26.99 -125.97 39.08
CA ILE A 229 28.35 -126.41 39.53
C ILE A 229 28.86 -125.56 40.72
N LYS A 230 27.98 -125.22 41.66
CA LYS A 230 28.34 -124.91 43.06
C LYS A 230 27.40 -125.71 43.97
N LYS A 231 27.66 -127.02 44.12
CA LYS A 231 28.45 -127.61 45.22
C LYS A 231 27.67 -127.45 46.53
N THR A 232 26.87 -128.39 47.04
CA THR A 232 27.19 -129.80 47.37
C THR A 232 28.67 -130.02 47.60
N GLU A 233 29.20 -129.38 48.64
CA GLU A 233 30.35 -129.83 49.46
C GLU A 233 30.75 -128.69 50.40
N THR A 234 30.09 -128.65 51.55
CA THR A 234 30.75 -128.51 52.86
C THR A 234 29.81 -129.16 53.87
N LYS A 235 29.87 -130.49 53.91
CA LYS A 235 29.38 -131.34 55.00
C LYS A 235 30.52 -131.48 56.01
N ALA A 236 30.13 -131.76 57.25
CA ALA A 236 30.91 -132.35 58.33
C ALA A 236 31.70 -131.38 59.22
N ASP A 237 30.97 -130.69 60.09
CA ASP A 237 31.20 -130.86 61.53
C ASP A 237 30.57 -132.22 61.93
N THR A 238 31.38 -133.17 62.41
CA THR A 238 31.18 -134.01 63.62
C THR A 238 32.23 -135.14 63.68
N LYS A 239 33.20 -134.94 64.59
CA LYS A 239 33.92 -135.89 65.48
C LYS A 239 34.75 -137.09 64.95
N LYS A 240 35.99 -137.05 65.47
CA LYS A 240 36.91 -138.11 65.94
C LYS A 240 37.69 -138.91 64.89
#